data_AF-A0A327M976-F1
#
_entry.id   AF-A0A327M976-F1
#
_cell.length_a   1.000
_cell.length_b   1.000
_cell.length_c   1.000
_cell.angle_alpha   90.00
_cell.angle_beta   90.00
_cell.angle_gamma   90.00
#
_symmetry.space_group_name_H-M   'P 1'
#
loop_
_entity.id
_entity.type
_entity.pdbx_description
1 polymer ?
#
loop_
_entity_poly.entity_id
_entity_poly.type
_entity_poly.pdbx_seq_one_letter_code
_entity_poly.pdbx_strand_id
1 'polypeptide(L)'
;MGRNGAGQEGGMRGIGGVTAGGAARPGRAGGRGASGFAVGRRGSEAAAGPEAAGAALSVGLGLLALQEEGDAPARDRSAHRRAESILQELQALQRDLLRGDGDPGRLERLAALQSGEEGADPILRQAVQAIVLRARVELARRGWNGSVSTA
;
A
#
# COMPACT_ATOMS: atom_id res chain seq x y z
N MET A 1 63.24 28.28 -22.77
CA MET A 1 62.63 28.81 -21.53
C MET A 1 61.12 28.85 -21.75
N GLY A 2 60.26 28.01 -21.19
CA GLY A 2 60.30 27.30 -19.91
C GLY A 2 59.44 28.06 -18.90
N ARG A 3 58.18 27.61 -18.72
CA ARG A 3 57.27 27.71 -17.56
C ARG A 3 55.81 27.55 -18.06
N ASN A 4 55.24 26.34 -18.02
CA ASN A 4 54.64 25.63 -16.88
C ASN A 4 53.13 25.86 -16.80
N GLY A 5 52.40 24.80 -17.14
CA GLY A 5 50.99 24.65 -16.77
C GLY A 5 50.83 24.56 -15.26
N ALA A 6 49.70 25.08 -14.79
CA ALA A 6 49.15 24.76 -13.49
C ALA A 6 47.77 24.15 -13.74
N GLY A 7 47.66 22.85 -13.45
CA GLY A 7 46.40 22.13 -13.43
C GLY A 7 45.45 22.74 -12.40
N GLN A 8 44.20 22.93 -12.79
CA GLN A 8 43.11 23.11 -11.85
C GLN A 8 42.64 21.73 -11.42
N GLU A 9 43.31 21.18 -10.41
CA GLU A 9 42.76 20.13 -9.56
C GLU A 9 42.37 20.75 -8.23
N GLY A 10 41.19 20.39 -7.72
CA GLY A 10 40.89 20.50 -6.31
C GLY A 10 39.64 21.29 -5.97
N GLY A 11 38.57 20.56 -5.62
CA GLY A 11 37.52 21.13 -4.79
C GLY A 11 36.14 20.53 -4.97
N MET A 12 36.00 19.19 -4.93
CA MET A 12 34.70 18.56 -4.71
C MET A 12 34.21 19.00 -3.32
N ARG A 13 33.28 19.96 -3.28
CA ARG A 13 32.69 20.44 -2.01
C ARG A 13 31.87 19.31 -1.43
N GLY A 14 32.27 18.87 -0.23
CA GLY A 14 31.54 17.91 0.57
C GLY A 14 30.10 18.38 0.80
N ILE A 15 29.16 17.49 0.56
CA ILE A 15 27.75 17.66 0.92
C ILE A 15 27.66 17.77 2.45
N GLY A 16 27.14 18.90 2.94
CA GLY A 16 26.97 19.16 4.36
C GLY A 16 26.02 18.14 5.00
N GLY A 17 26.48 17.54 6.10
CA GLY A 17 25.69 16.60 6.90
C GLY A 17 24.45 17.27 7.49
N VAL A 18 23.33 16.55 7.47
CA VAL A 18 22.08 17.01 8.08
C VAL A 18 22.22 16.85 9.60
N THR A 19 22.48 17.95 10.30
CA THR A 19 22.52 17.95 11.77
C THR A 19 21.09 17.95 12.31
N ALA A 20 20.83 16.97 13.16
CA ALA A 20 19.63 16.75 13.95
C ALA A 20 18.97 18.04 14.47
N GLY A 21 17.69 18.21 14.13
CA GLY A 21 16.80 19.15 14.81
C GLY A 21 16.41 18.60 16.17
N GLY A 22 17.13 19.02 17.21
CA GLY A 22 16.80 18.77 18.60
C GLY A 22 15.54 19.51 19.04
N ALA A 23 14.73 18.84 19.85
CA ALA A 23 13.52 19.38 20.48
C ALA A 23 13.84 20.41 21.57
N ALA A 24 13.03 21.47 21.67
CA ALA A 24 12.81 22.19 22.92
C ALA A 24 11.43 22.87 22.93
N ARG A 25 10.56 22.38 23.81
CA ARG A 25 9.34 23.09 24.29
C ARG A 25 9.76 24.21 25.24
N PRO A 26 8.96 25.28 25.34
CA PRO A 26 8.69 25.91 26.62
C PRO A 26 7.20 25.81 26.96
N GLY A 27 6.92 25.40 28.19
CA GLY A 27 5.59 25.22 28.72
C GLY A 27 4.87 26.53 29.05
N ARG A 28 3.54 26.42 29.19
CA ARG A 28 2.77 27.32 30.03
C ARG A 28 1.85 26.48 30.92
N ALA A 29 2.17 26.50 32.20
CA ALA A 29 1.33 26.01 33.28
C ALA A 29 0.21 27.02 33.58
N GLY A 30 -0.89 26.52 34.12
CA GLY A 30 -1.80 27.28 34.97
C GLY A 30 -3.10 27.71 34.31
N GLY A 31 -4.16 26.96 34.59
CA GLY A 31 -5.53 27.35 34.24
C GLY A 31 -6.54 26.26 34.54
N ARG A 32 -6.71 25.90 35.82
CA ARG A 32 -7.94 25.22 36.26
C ARG A 32 -9.10 26.18 36.08
N GLY A 33 -9.77 26.07 34.94
CA GLY A 33 -11.06 26.66 34.65
C GLY A 33 -11.95 25.55 34.14
N ALA A 34 -12.70 24.95 35.06
CA ALA A 34 -13.79 24.05 34.70
C ALA A 34 -14.86 24.87 33.97
N SER A 35 -14.81 24.92 32.64
CA SER A 35 -15.98 25.23 31.83
C SER A 35 -16.65 23.90 31.50
N GLY A 36 -17.45 23.42 32.44
CA GLY A 36 -18.24 22.21 32.26
C GLY A 36 -19.18 22.36 31.07
N PHE A 37 -19.09 21.43 30.14
CA PHE A 37 -20.21 21.20 29.22
C PHE A 37 -21.26 20.41 30.00
N ALA A 38 -22.29 21.10 30.49
CA ALA A 38 -23.42 20.46 31.14
C ALA A 38 -24.45 20.06 30.07
N VAL A 39 -24.40 18.81 29.62
CA VAL A 39 -25.53 18.21 28.91
C VAL A 39 -26.66 18.05 29.93
N GLY A 40 -27.79 18.67 29.67
CA GLY A 40 -28.98 18.57 30.52
C GLY A 40 -29.34 17.10 30.73
N ARG A 41 -29.18 16.63 31.96
CA ARG A 41 -29.74 15.35 32.42
C ARG A 41 -31.26 15.49 32.43
N ARG A 42 -31.90 15.22 31.29
CA ARG A 42 -33.31 14.86 31.26
C ARG A 42 -33.41 13.47 31.85
N GLY A 43 -33.56 13.41 33.16
CA GLY A 43 -34.20 12.26 33.78
C GLY A 43 -35.67 12.27 33.36
N SER A 44 -36.03 11.37 32.47
CA SER A 44 -37.36 10.78 32.43
C SER A 44 -37.16 9.29 32.25
N GLU A 45 -37.24 8.60 33.38
CA GLU A 45 -38.02 7.38 33.56
C GLU A 45 -38.35 6.58 32.29
N ALA A 46 -37.88 5.33 32.32
CA ALA A 46 -38.18 4.22 31.44
C ALA A 46 -39.36 4.39 30.47
N ALA A 47 -39.03 4.40 29.18
CA ALA A 47 -39.87 3.81 28.16
C ALA A 47 -39.02 2.77 27.42
N ALA A 48 -39.30 1.49 27.68
CA ALA A 48 -38.74 0.40 26.91
C ALA A 48 -39.24 0.48 25.46
N GLY A 49 -38.31 0.51 24.49
CA GLY A 49 -38.55 0.28 23.06
C GLY A 49 -37.99 1.36 22.13
N PRO A 50 -37.35 1.03 20.98
CA PRO A 50 -37.12 -0.30 20.39
C PRO A 50 -35.64 -0.70 20.50
N GLU A 51 -35.29 -1.55 21.46
CA GLU A 51 -33.96 -2.22 21.51
C GLU A 51 -33.76 -3.25 20.38
N ALA A 52 -34.83 -3.59 19.64
CA ALA A 52 -34.82 -4.58 18.57
C ALA A 52 -33.99 -4.18 17.33
N ALA A 53 -33.80 -2.88 17.08
CA ALA A 53 -33.04 -2.42 15.91
C ALA A 53 -31.52 -2.56 16.08
N GLY A 54 -31.00 -2.38 17.31
CA GLY A 54 -29.58 -2.56 17.62
C GLY A 54 -29.15 -4.03 17.66
N ALA A 55 -30.03 -4.90 18.16
CA ALA A 55 -29.80 -6.35 18.18
C ALA A 55 -29.81 -6.97 16.76
N ALA A 56 -30.64 -6.47 15.84
CA ALA A 56 -30.63 -6.93 14.45
C ALA A 56 -29.35 -6.52 13.70
N LEU A 57 -28.82 -5.31 13.95
CA LEU A 57 -27.56 -4.84 13.37
C LEU A 57 -26.34 -5.60 13.93
N SER A 58 -26.31 -5.90 15.23
CA SER A 58 -25.21 -6.68 15.83
C SER A 58 -25.22 -8.13 15.36
N VAL A 59 -26.39 -8.75 15.20
CA VAL A 59 -26.52 -10.08 14.58
C VAL A 59 -26.09 -10.07 13.11
N GLY A 60 -26.46 -9.03 12.35
CA GLY A 60 -26.03 -8.86 10.97
C GLY A 60 -24.51 -8.72 10.81
N LEU A 61 -23.86 -7.95 11.69
CA LEU A 61 -22.40 -7.81 11.74
C LEU A 61 -21.71 -9.14 12.12
N GLY A 62 -22.28 -9.91 13.06
CA GLY A 62 -21.76 -11.24 13.41
C GLY A 62 -21.85 -12.26 12.28
N LEU A 63 -22.95 -12.23 11.51
CA LEU A 63 -23.10 -13.10 10.34
C LEU A 63 -22.17 -12.69 9.18
N LEU A 64 -21.99 -11.39 8.95
CA LEU A 64 -21.04 -10.89 7.96
C LEU A 64 -19.59 -11.28 8.31
N ALA A 65 -19.21 -11.12 9.58
CA ALA A 65 -17.90 -11.56 10.06
C ALA A 65 -17.68 -13.08 9.86
N LEU A 66 -18.71 -13.90 10.09
CA LEU A 66 -18.62 -15.34 9.86
C LEU A 66 -18.55 -15.70 8.36
N GLN A 67 -19.21 -14.94 7.49
CA GLN A 67 -19.11 -15.10 6.03
C GLN A 67 -17.71 -14.76 5.50
N GLU A 68 -17.09 -13.70 6.04
CA GLU A 68 -15.72 -13.33 5.69
C GLU A 68 -14.70 -14.42 6.07
N GLU A 69 -14.88 -15.07 7.22
CA GLU A 69 -14.06 -16.21 7.66
C GLU A 69 -14.18 -17.41 6.70
N GLY A 70 -15.40 -17.71 6.22
CA GLY A 70 -15.66 -18.82 5.29
C GLY A 70 -15.05 -18.64 3.90
N ASP A 71 -14.81 -17.40 3.47
CA ASP A 71 -14.26 -17.06 2.16
C ASP A 71 -12.71 -16.94 2.16
N ALA A 72 -12.09 -16.84 3.33
CA ALA A 72 -10.63 -16.79 3.48
C ALA A 72 -9.84 -17.82 2.65
N PRO A 73 -10.16 -19.13 2.69
CA PRO A 73 -9.42 -20.13 1.90
C PRO A 73 -9.66 -20.02 0.39
N ALA A 74 -10.79 -19.44 -0.04
CA ALA A 74 -11.03 -19.19 -1.46
C ALA A 74 -10.22 -17.98 -1.96
N ARG A 75 -10.17 -16.90 -1.16
CA ARG A 75 -9.33 -15.73 -1.41
C ARG A 75 -7.85 -16.08 -1.46
N ASP A 76 -7.36 -16.88 -0.52
CA ASP A 76 -5.97 -17.34 -0.50
C ASP A 76 -5.61 -18.15 -1.75
N ARG A 77 -6.48 -19.09 -2.15
CA ARG A 77 -6.28 -19.86 -3.39
C ARG A 77 -6.29 -18.97 -4.63
N SER A 78 -7.14 -17.94 -4.66
CA SER A 78 -7.21 -16.98 -5.76
C SER A 78 -5.93 -16.13 -5.84
N ALA A 79 -5.50 -15.58 -4.71
CA ALA A 79 -4.27 -14.81 -4.58
C ALA A 79 -3.03 -15.61 -4.95
N HIS A 80 -2.94 -16.87 -4.50
CA HIS A 80 -1.84 -17.77 -4.84
C HIS A 80 -1.77 -18.05 -6.35
N ARG A 81 -2.89 -18.41 -6.99
CA ARG A 81 -2.92 -18.64 -8.45
C ARG A 81 -2.49 -17.39 -9.21
N ARG A 82 -2.97 -16.23 -8.79
CA ARG A 82 -2.62 -14.95 -9.40
C ARG A 82 -1.12 -14.64 -9.26
N ALA A 83 -0.55 -14.83 -8.07
CA ALA A 83 0.88 -14.64 -7.83
C ALA A 83 1.72 -15.55 -8.74
N GLU A 84 1.35 -16.82 -8.86
CA GLU A 84 1.98 -17.77 -9.79
C GLU A 84 1.90 -17.30 -11.25
N SER A 85 0.74 -16.83 -11.70
CA SER A 85 0.60 -16.28 -13.06
C SER A 85 1.50 -15.07 -13.29
N ILE A 86 1.63 -14.16 -12.31
CA ILE A 86 2.55 -13.02 -12.40
C ILE A 86 4.00 -13.51 -12.51
N LEU A 87 4.41 -14.47 -11.67
CA LEU A 87 5.76 -15.02 -11.70
C LEU A 87 6.08 -15.70 -13.04
N GLN A 88 5.13 -16.45 -13.60
CA GLN A 88 5.28 -17.09 -14.91
C GLN A 88 5.47 -16.06 -16.03
N GLU A 89 4.68 -14.99 -16.05
CA GLU A 89 4.84 -13.93 -17.05
C GLU A 89 6.14 -13.15 -16.87
N LEU A 90 6.58 -12.91 -15.64
CA LEU A 90 7.89 -12.30 -15.36
C LEU A 90 9.05 -13.17 -15.85
N GLN A 91 9.01 -14.48 -15.61
CA GLN A 91 10.03 -15.42 -16.09
C GLN A 91 10.04 -15.51 -17.62
N ALA A 92 8.86 -15.51 -18.24
CA ALA A 92 8.76 -15.51 -19.69
C ALA A 92 9.29 -14.22 -20.30
N LEU A 93 9.01 -13.07 -19.67
CA LEU A 93 9.56 -11.78 -20.06
C LEU A 93 11.08 -11.79 -19.97
N GLN A 94 11.64 -12.32 -18.88
CA GLN A 94 13.08 -12.46 -18.75
C GLN A 94 13.69 -13.32 -19.86
N ARG A 95 13.05 -14.44 -20.22
CA ARG A 95 13.50 -15.31 -21.31
C ARG A 95 13.51 -14.61 -22.66
N ASP A 96 12.47 -13.81 -22.95
CA ASP A 96 12.39 -13.06 -24.21
C ASP A 96 13.49 -11.99 -24.27
N LEU A 97 13.72 -11.26 -23.17
CA LEU A 97 14.78 -10.25 -23.11
C LEU A 97 16.17 -10.85 -23.31
N LEU A 98 16.42 -12.06 -22.79
CA LEU A 98 17.69 -12.76 -23.00
C LEU A 98 17.91 -13.14 -24.47
N ARG A 99 16.85 -13.24 -25.26
CA ARG A 99 16.91 -13.47 -26.71
C ARG A 99 16.99 -12.17 -27.51
N GLY A 100 16.87 -11.02 -26.86
CA GLY A 100 16.75 -9.71 -27.51
C GLY A 100 15.33 -9.35 -27.93
N ASP A 101 14.34 -10.14 -27.52
CA ASP A 101 12.93 -9.94 -27.83
C ASP A 101 12.20 -9.21 -26.69
N GLY A 102 11.21 -8.39 -27.03
CA GLY A 102 10.29 -7.77 -26.09
C GLY A 102 8.86 -7.92 -26.58
N ASP A 103 8.19 -9.02 -26.24
CA ASP A 103 6.79 -9.28 -26.62
C ASP A 103 5.86 -8.23 -25.98
N PRO A 104 5.25 -7.31 -26.75
CA PRO A 104 4.32 -6.32 -26.20
C PRO A 104 3.08 -6.98 -25.57
N GLY A 105 2.62 -8.10 -26.14
CA GLY A 105 1.48 -8.86 -25.59
C GLY A 105 1.77 -9.44 -24.21
N ARG A 106 3.05 -9.63 -23.87
CA ARG A 106 3.44 -10.05 -22.52
C ARG A 106 3.27 -8.96 -21.49
N LEU A 107 3.58 -7.71 -21.85
CA LEU A 107 3.37 -6.57 -20.97
C LEU A 107 1.88 -6.33 -20.72
N GLU A 108 1.03 -6.53 -21.73
CA GLU A 108 -0.42 -6.52 -21.58
C GLU A 108 -0.92 -7.55 -20.57
N ARG A 109 -0.50 -8.82 -20.72
CA ARG A 109 -0.89 -9.89 -19.79
C ARG A 109 -0.42 -9.60 -18.36
N LEU A 110 0.83 -9.16 -18.22
CA LEU A 110 1.38 -8.78 -16.93
C LEU A 110 0.62 -7.60 -16.31
N ALA A 111 0.20 -6.63 -17.13
CA ALA A 111 -0.58 -5.49 -16.67
C ALA A 111 -1.98 -5.88 -16.17
N ALA A 112 -2.65 -6.81 -16.86
CA ALA A 112 -3.96 -7.32 -16.48
C ALA A 112 -3.95 -8.05 -15.12
N LEU A 113 -2.82 -8.67 -14.77
CA LEU A 113 -2.66 -9.41 -13.51
C LEU A 113 -2.39 -8.50 -12.29
N GLN A 114 -2.21 -7.18 -12.47
CA GLN A 114 -1.93 -6.25 -11.37
C GLN A 114 -3.10 -6.01 -10.41
N SER A 115 -4.32 -6.28 -10.85
CA SER A 115 -5.53 -6.25 -10.02
C SER A 115 -5.98 -7.66 -9.65
N GLY A 116 -6.52 -7.82 -8.44
CA GLY A 116 -7.11 -9.08 -7.97
C GLY A 116 -6.92 -9.27 -6.48
N GLU A 117 -7.32 -10.44 -5.98
CA GLU A 117 -7.19 -10.82 -4.58
C GLU A 117 -5.75 -10.74 -4.08
N GLU A 118 -5.57 -10.27 -2.85
CA GLU A 118 -4.29 -10.29 -2.15
C GLU A 118 -4.15 -11.47 -1.18
N GLY A 119 -5.26 -12.07 -0.74
CA GLY A 119 -5.27 -13.15 0.24
C GLY A 119 -5.65 -12.69 1.65
N ALA A 120 -6.30 -13.59 2.38
CA ALA A 120 -6.69 -13.44 3.78
C ALA A 120 -5.49 -13.69 4.72
N ASP A 121 -4.64 -14.68 4.41
CA ASP A 121 -3.39 -14.92 5.15
C ASP A 121 -2.44 -13.71 5.02
N PRO A 122 -2.01 -13.08 6.13
CA PRO A 122 -1.08 -11.95 6.09
C PRO A 122 0.26 -12.25 5.43
N ILE A 123 0.77 -13.49 5.54
CA ILE A 123 2.07 -13.87 4.95
C ILE A 123 1.93 -13.97 3.43
N LEU A 124 0.90 -14.69 2.96
CA LEU A 124 0.58 -14.74 1.54
C LEU A 124 0.34 -13.34 0.96
N ARG A 125 -0.41 -12.50 1.67
CA ARG A 125 -0.68 -11.12 1.26
C ARG A 125 0.60 -10.33 1.03
N GLN A 126 1.55 -10.40 1.97
CA GLN A 126 2.83 -9.72 1.85
C GLN A 126 3.62 -10.22 0.62
N ALA A 127 3.64 -11.53 0.39
CA ALA A 127 4.30 -12.11 -0.78
C ALA A 127 3.65 -11.65 -2.09
N VAL A 128 2.32 -11.67 -2.17
CA VAL A 128 1.55 -11.21 -3.34
C VAL A 128 1.85 -9.73 -3.62
N GLN A 129 1.83 -8.87 -2.60
CA GLN A 129 2.15 -7.45 -2.75
C GLN A 129 3.58 -7.22 -3.27
N ALA A 130 4.56 -7.97 -2.78
CA ALA A 130 5.94 -7.89 -3.26
C ALA A 130 6.07 -8.32 -4.73
N ILE A 131 5.38 -9.39 -5.12
CA ILE A 131 5.34 -9.88 -6.51
C ILE A 131 4.68 -8.84 -7.43
N VAL A 132 3.56 -8.25 -7.01
CA VAL A 132 2.87 -7.19 -7.76
C VAL A 132 3.74 -5.94 -7.89
N LEU A 133 4.46 -5.55 -6.84
CA LEU A 133 5.41 -4.44 -6.90
C LEU A 133 6.50 -4.71 -7.95
N ARG A 134 7.02 -5.94 -8.01
CA ARG A 134 8.00 -6.33 -9.03
C ARG A 134 7.42 -6.21 -10.45
N ALA A 135 6.18 -6.65 -10.67
CA ALA A 135 5.49 -6.50 -11.94
C ALA A 135 5.33 -5.03 -12.35
N ARG A 136 4.89 -4.17 -11.41
CA ARG A 136 4.77 -2.72 -11.60
C ARG A 136 6.08 -2.07 -12.02
N VAL A 137 7.18 -2.45 -11.37
CA VAL A 137 8.52 -1.95 -11.73
C VAL A 137 8.89 -2.37 -13.14
N GLU A 138 8.68 -3.64 -13.52
CA GLU A 138 9.02 -4.10 -14.87
C GLU A 138 8.17 -3.45 -15.97
N LEU A 139 6.89 -3.21 -15.70
CA LEU A 139 6.01 -2.44 -16.58
C LEU A 139 6.51 -0.99 -16.73
N ALA A 140 6.77 -0.29 -15.62
CA ALA A 140 7.26 1.09 -15.64
C ALA A 140 8.61 1.23 -16.35
N ARG A 141 9.53 0.27 -16.16
CA ARG A 141 10.83 0.24 -16.86
C ARG A 141 10.70 0.16 -18.38
N ARG A 142 9.57 -0.35 -18.89
CA ARG A 142 9.27 -0.46 -20.32
C ARG A 142 8.37 0.67 -20.82
N GLY A 143 8.13 1.67 -19.98
CA GLY A 143 7.25 2.77 -20.32
C GLY A 143 5.79 2.34 -20.43
N TRP A 144 5.39 1.20 -19.83
CA TRP A 144 3.99 0.82 -19.77
C TRP A 144 3.23 1.79 -18.87
N ASN A 145 2.61 2.77 -19.49
CA ASN A 145 1.93 3.90 -18.90
C ASN A 145 0.41 3.71 -18.97
N GLY A 146 -0.08 2.50 -18.64
CA GLY A 146 -1.47 2.24 -18.25
C GLY A 146 -2.57 2.76 -19.20
N SER A 147 -2.25 3.07 -20.46
CA SER A 147 -3.23 3.58 -21.41
C SER A 147 -4.08 2.40 -21.86
N VAL A 148 -5.24 2.30 -21.22
CA VAL A 148 -6.45 1.72 -21.80
C VAL A 148 -6.49 2.12 -23.27
N SER A 149 -6.51 1.11 -24.13
CA SER A 149 -6.81 1.27 -25.55
C SER A 149 -8.14 2.01 -25.66
N THR A 150 -8.10 3.32 -25.93
CA THR A 150 -9.25 4.04 -26.47
C THR A 150 -9.37 3.64 -27.93
N ALA A 151 -10.21 2.65 -28.18
CA ALA A 151 -10.75 2.29 -29.48
C ALA A 151 -12.27 2.47 -29.44
#